data_AF-A0A4R2LRJ8-F1
#
_entry.id   AF-A0A4R2LRJ8-F1
#
_cell.length_a   1.000
_cell.length_b   1.000
_cell.length_c   1.000
_cell.angle_alpha   90.00
_cell.angle_beta   90.00
_cell.angle_gamma   90.00
#
_symmetry.space_group_name_H-M   'P 1'
#
loop_
_entity.id
_entity.type
_entity.pdbx_description
1 polymer ?
#
loop_
_entity_poly.entity_id
_entity_poly.type
_entity_poly.pdbx_seq_one_letter_code
_entity_poly.pdbx_strand_id
1 'polypeptide(L)' 'MKPFPHYSRHDVMDCGPTCLRMAAAFYGKRYSLEGLREKSFNKNVPASTD' A
#
# COMPACT_ATOMS: atom_id res chain seq x y z
N MET A 1 20.27 7.20 9.96
CA MET A 1 19.34 6.47 9.08
C MET A 1 17.92 6.88 9.46
N LYS A 2 17.05 7.24 8.52
CA LYS A 2 15.63 7.48 8.87
C LYS A 2 14.99 6.14 9.24
N PRO A 3 14.15 6.06 10.28
CA PRO A 3 13.45 4.82 10.60
C PRO A 3 12.53 4.44 9.44
N PHE A 4 12.37 3.14 9.19
CA PHE A 4 11.40 2.66 8.21
C PHE A 4 9.99 2.95 8.74
N PRO A 5 9.16 3.69 8.01
CA PRO A 5 7.83 4.04 8.48
C PRO A 5 6.96 2.77 8.52
N HIS A 6 6.18 2.63 9.59
CA HIS A 6 5.21 1.56 9.73
C HIS A 6 3.80 2.09 9.48
N TYR A 7 3.09 1.49 8.54
CA TYR A 7 1.68 1.77 8.27
C TYR A 7 0.85 0.52 8.50
N SER A 8 -0.25 0.65 9.26
CA SER A 8 -1.18 -0.45 9.49
C SER A 8 -1.96 -0.74 8.21
N ARG A 9 -2.14 -2.04 7.90
CA ARG A 9 -3.00 -2.50 6.81
C ARG A 9 -4.44 -2.49 7.30
N HIS A 10 -5.33 -1.87 6.53
CA HIS A 10 -6.75 -1.81 6.87
C HIS A 10 -7.53 -3.00 6.30
N ASP A 11 -7.06 -3.56 5.18
CA ASP A 11 -7.63 -4.72 4.52
C ASP A 11 -6.57 -5.82 4.27
N VAL A 12 -7.00 -7.08 4.12
CA VAL A 12 -6.13 -8.19 3.73
C VAL A 12 -5.49 -7.92 2.36
N MET A 13 -6.27 -7.35 1.44
CA MET A 13 -5.90 -6.95 0.08
C MET A 13 -4.94 -5.75 0.06
N ASP A 14 -4.76 -5.05 1.19
CA ASP A 14 -3.83 -3.93 1.31
C ASP A 14 -2.38 -4.33 1.60
N CYS A 15 -2.05 -5.63 1.59
CA CYS A 15 -0.69 -6.11 1.83
C CYS A 15 0.35 -5.47 0.90
N GLY A 16 0.09 -5.49 -0.41
CA GLY A 16 0.93 -4.86 -1.42
C GLY A 16 0.99 -3.34 -1.31
N PRO A 17 -0.14 -2.61 -1.45
CA PRO A 17 -0.12 -1.15 -1.50
C PRO A 17 0.41 -0.52 -0.20
N THR A 18 0.20 -1.14 0.97
CA THR A 18 0.77 -0.63 2.23
C THR A 18 2.29 -0.79 2.28
N CYS A 19 2.83 -1.92 1.83
CA CYS A 19 4.29 -2.13 1.72
C CYS A 19 4.95 -1.13 0.78
N LEU A 20 4.34 -0.89 -0.40
CA LEU A 20 4.79 0.12 -1.34
C LEU A 20 4.77 1.53 -0.73
N ARG A 21 3.73 1.84 0.06
CA ARG A 21 3.63 3.11 0.78
C ARG A 21 4.77 3.29 1.78
N MET A 22 5.11 2.27 2.57
CA MET A 22 6.20 2.33 3.53
C MET A 22 7.55 2.52 2.85
N ALA A 23 7.82 1.75 1.79
CA ALA A 23 9.05 1.88 1.00
C ALA A 23 9.17 3.28 0.37
N ALA A 24 8.11 3.78 -0.27
CA ALA A 24 8.10 5.13 -0.85
C ALA A 24 8.39 6.21 0.21
N ALA A 25 7.75 6.12 1.37
CA ALA A 25 7.93 7.06 2.46
C ALA A 25 9.35 7.03 3.05
N PHE A 26 9.98 5.86 3.12
CA PHE A 26 11.39 5.74 3.52
C PHE A 26 12.33 6.52 2.58
N TYR A 27 12.05 6.49 1.27
CA TYR A 27 12.79 7.25 0.25
C TYR A 27 12.29 8.70 0.06
N GLY A 28 11.42 9.20 0.94
CA GLY A 28 10.93 10.58 0.90
C GLY A 28 9.82 10.85 -0.12
N LYS A 29 9.23 9.82 -0.74
CA LYS A 29 8.08 9.95 -1.63
C LYS A 29 6.78 9.73 -0.84
N ARG A 30 5.77 10.57 -1.09
CA ARG A 30 4.46 10.48 -0.42
C ARG A 30 3.40 10.09 -1.44
N TYR A 31 2.77 8.95 -1.21
CA TYR A 31 1.62 8.46 -1.98
C TYR A 31 0.45 8.16 -1.04
N SER A 32 -0.77 8.39 -1.52
CA SER A 32 -1.97 7.95 -0.83
C SER A 32 -2.12 6.43 -0.95
N LEU A 33 -2.76 5.80 0.04
CA LEU A 33 -3.05 4.36 -0.03
C LEU A 33 -3.99 4.06 -1.20
N GLU A 34 -5.00 4.91 -1.42
CA GLU A 34 -5.96 4.80 -2.53
C GLU A 34 -5.28 4.84 -3.91
N GLY A 35 -4.40 5.81 -4.17
CA GLY A 35 -3.69 5.88 -5.46
C GLY A 35 -2.73 4.71 -5.66
N LEU A 36 -2.26 4.07 -4.59
CA LEU A 36 -1.49 2.83 -4.67
C LEU A 36 -2.38 1.62 -4.90
N ARG A 37 -3.57 1.56 -4.30
CA ARG A 37 -4.58 0.52 -4.55
C ARG A 37 -4.95 0.47 -6.03
N GLU A 38 -5.32 1.60 -6.61
CA GLU A 38 -5.68 1.71 -8.04
C GLU A 38 -4.57 1.19 -8.98
N LYS A 39 -3.31 1.39 -8.60
CA LYS A 39 -2.14 0.96 -9.37
C LYS A 39 -1.70 -0.47 -9.09
N SER A 40 -2.02 -1.01 -7.93
CA SER A 40 -1.55 -2.33 -7.47
C SER A 40 -2.58 -3.43 -7.70
N PHE A 41 -3.87 -3.10 -7.75
CA PHE A 41 -4.91 -4.08 -8.01
C PHE A 41 -4.98 -4.40 -9.50
N ASN A 42 -4.50 -5.59 -9.85
CA ASN A 42 -4.89 -6.24 -11.09
C ASN A 42 -6.38 -6.55 -11.01
N LYS A 43 -7.18 -6.03 -11.95
CA LYS A 43 -8.64 -6.20 -12.06
C LYS A 43 -9.12 -7.67 -12.10
N ASN A 44 -8.20 -8.62 -12.16
CA ASN A 44 -8.45 -10.06 -12.23
C ASN A 44 -8.42 -10.75 -10.86
N VAL A 45 -8.08 -10.03 -9.79
CA VAL A 45 -8.19 -10.53 -8.41
C VAL A 45 -9.50 -9.97 -7.84
N PRO A 46 -10.43 -10.83 -7.39
CA PRO A 46 -11.65 -10.33 -6.77
C PRO A 46 -11.25 -9.46 -5.57
N ALA A 47 -11.76 -8.22 -5.54
CA ALA A 47 -11.82 -7.48 -4.29
C ALA A 47 -12.51 -8.39 -3.30
N SER A 48 -11.92 -8.57 -2.11
CA SER A 48 -12.47 -9.39 -1.04
C SER A 48 -13.98 -9.18 -0.96
N THR A 49 -14.74 -10.20 -1.32
CA THR A 49 -16.14 -10.27 -0.95
C THR A 49 -16.14 -10.45 0.57
N ASP A 50 -16.55 -9.41 1.29
CA ASP A 50 -17.00 -9.57 2.67
C ASP A 50 -18.06 -10.69 2.77
#